data_AF-A0A2I0P0B7-F1
#
_entry.id   AF-A0A2I0P0B7-F1
#
_cell.length_a   1.000
_cell.length_b   1.000
_cell.length_c   1.000
_cell.angle_alpha   90.00
_cell.angle_beta   90.00
_cell.angle_gamma   90.00
#
_symmetry.space_group_name_H-M   'P 1'
#
loop_
_entity.id
_entity.type
_entity.pdbx_description
1 polymer ?
#
loop_
_entity_poly.entity_id
_entity_poly.type
_entity_poly.pdbx_seq_one_letter_code
_entity_poly.pdbx_strand_id
1 'polypeptide(L)'
;MHIGKTKIVILIILSLLILVVVQVSAITAHVIVQPPQGPAPLPVLFTDASEGKPVDWRWDFGDGDTGEGEQVMHTYLVPGTYSVTMTMTDESGATDIKEMPNAISVINNPFIINMPIFPQITPKFVADYKVSKKTGPAPFLVQFTDMSTGGSTSWNWDFGDGSTDIVQN
;
A
#
# COMPACT_ATOMS: atom_id res chain seq x y z
N MET A 1 -19.93 66.11 -19.94
CA MET A 1 -19.79 65.26 -18.73
C MET A 1 -20.27 63.84 -19.07
N HIS A 2 -19.42 63.02 -19.69
CA HIS A 2 -19.80 61.70 -20.25
C HIS A 2 -18.87 60.56 -19.74
N ILE A 3 -18.39 60.68 -18.50
CA ILE A 3 -17.36 59.81 -17.91
C ILE A 3 -17.98 58.66 -17.06
N GLY A 4 -19.30 58.64 -16.88
CA GLY A 4 -19.97 57.71 -15.97
C GLY A 4 -20.29 56.32 -16.52
N LYS A 5 -20.49 56.17 -17.84
CA LYS A 5 -20.95 54.89 -18.42
C LYS A 5 -19.82 53.89 -18.67
N THR A 6 -18.64 54.37 -19.08
CA THR A 6 -17.50 53.51 -19.42
C THR A 6 -16.85 52.86 -18.18
N LYS A 7 -16.82 53.57 -17.03
CA LYS A 7 -16.29 53.01 -15.77
C LYS A 7 -17.18 51.91 -15.19
N ILE A 8 -18.51 52.07 -15.29
CA ILE A 8 -19.49 51.08 -14.80
C ILE A 8 -19.44 49.81 -15.67
N VAL A 9 -19.32 49.93 -16.99
CA VAL A 9 -19.18 48.76 -17.88
C VAL A 9 -17.87 48.01 -17.64
N ILE A 10 -16.75 48.72 -17.41
CA ILE A 10 -15.46 48.10 -17.08
C ILE A 10 -15.50 47.42 -15.70
N LEU A 11 -16.16 48.01 -14.69
CA LEU A 11 -16.34 47.41 -13.37
C LEU A 11 -17.26 46.19 -13.39
N ILE A 12 -18.30 46.18 -14.22
CA ILE A 12 -19.19 45.03 -14.41
C ILE A 12 -18.47 43.92 -15.19
N ILE A 13 -17.68 44.25 -16.22
CA ILE A 13 -16.85 43.27 -16.93
C ILE A 13 -15.73 42.74 -16.03
N LEU A 14 -15.02 43.59 -15.26
CA LEU A 14 -14.03 43.11 -14.29
C LEU A 14 -14.69 42.28 -13.19
N SER A 15 -15.87 42.66 -12.70
CA SER A 15 -16.63 41.91 -11.70
C SER A 15 -17.14 40.57 -12.25
N LEU A 16 -17.65 40.53 -13.49
CA LEU A 16 -18.01 39.27 -14.17
C LEU A 16 -16.76 38.42 -14.47
N LEU A 17 -15.64 39.03 -14.84
CA LEU A 17 -14.37 38.33 -15.12
C LEU A 17 -13.67 37.86 -13.83
N ILE A 18 -13.89 38.56 -12.70
CA ILE A 18 -13.43 38.19 -11.35
C ILE A 18 -14.38 37.18 -10.68
N LEU A 19 -15.65 37.09 -11.12
CA LEU A 19 -16.56 35.99 -10.76
C LEU A 19 -16.32 34.75 -11.63
N VAL A 20 -15.63 34.88 -12.76
CA VAL A 20 -15.01 33.79 -13.53
C VAL A 20 -13.56 33.61 -13.07
N VAL A 21 -13.32 33.63 -11.76
CA VAL A 21 -12.09 33.07 -11.19
C VAL A 21 -12.42 31.62 -10.86
N VAL A 22 -12.01 30.74 -11.78
CA VAL A 22 -11.79 29.30 -11.58
C VAL A 22 -12.93 28.62 -10.82
N GLN A 23 -13.92 28.08 -11.53
CA GLN A 23 -14.60 26.91 -10.99
C GLN A 23 -13.54 25.79 -10.97
N VAL A 24 -12.74 25.75 -9.89
CA VAL A 24 -11.98 24.55 -9.55
C VAL A 24 -13.06 23.50 -9.48
N SER A 25 -13.00 22.53 -10.38
CA SER A 25 -13.78 21.30 -10.27
C SER A 25 -13.34 20.65 -8.97
N ALA A 26 -13.92 21.08 -7.85
CA ALA A 26 -13.60 20.57 -6.54
C ALA A 26 -13.97 19.10 -6.55
N ILE A 27 -12.97 18.23 -6.47
CA ILE A 27 -13.21 16.81 -6.23
C ILE A 27 -13.99 16.75 -4.92
N THR A 28 -15.18 16.17 -4.95
CA THR A 28 -15.96 15.96 -3.72
C THR A 28 -15.61 14.58 -3.20
N ALA A 29 -14.64 14.56 -2.28
CA ALA A 29 -14.04 13.33 -1.82
C ALA A 29 -15.02 12.42 -1.04
N HIS A 30 -15.28 11.23 -1.57
CA HIS A 30 -16.09 10.19 -0.95
C HIS A 30 -15.39 8.84 -1.05
N VAL A 31 -15.32 8.10 0.05
CA VAL A 31 -14.60 6.82 0.12
C VAL A 31 -15.51 5.76 0.74
N ILE A 32 -15.47 4.57 0.17
CA ILE A 32 -16.11 3.38 0.73
C ILE A 32 -15.01 2.50 1.35
N VAL A 33 -15.24 2.10 2.61
CA VAL A 33 -14.30 1.29 3.40
C VAL A 33 -15.03 0.05 3.91
N GLN A 34 -14.58 -1.15 3.52
CA GLN A 34 -15.31 -2.38 3.83
C GLN A 34 -14.39 -3.59 4.11
N PRO A 35 -14.55 -4.28 5.26
CA PRO A 35 -15.25 -3.85 6.47
C PRO A 35 -14.44 -2.79 7.24
N PRO A 36 -15.09 -1.81 7.92
CA PRO A 36 -14.37 -0.82 8.74
C PRO A 36 -13.98 -1.35 10.13
N GLN A 37 -14.48 -2.52 10.54
CA GLN A 37 -14.16 -3.12 11.83
C GLN A 37 -14.16 -4.65 11.76
N GLY A 38 -13.27 -5.28 12.53
CA GLY A 38 -13.22 -6.72 12.69
C GLY A 38 -11.98 -7.20 13.44
N PRO A 39 -11.86 -8.52 13.68
CA PRO A 39 -10.69 -9.08 14.33
C PRO A 39 -9.46 -9.07 13.41
N ALA A 40 -8.28 -8.92 14.00
CA ALA A 40 -7.02 -9.14 13.27
C ALA A 40 -6.84 -10.62 12.84
N PRO A 41 -6.26 -10.90 11.67
CA PRO A 41 -5.97 -9.96 10.59
C PRO A 41 -7.26 -9.50 9.90
N LEU A 42 -7.39 -8.20 9.66
CA LEU A 42 -8.57 -7.60 9.03
C LEU A 42 -8.24 -7.15 7.60
N PRO A 43 -8.63 -7.90 6.56
CA PRO A 43 -8.55 -7.41 5.18
C PRO A 43 -9.65 -6.37 4.95
N VAL A 44 -9.28 -5.21 4.42
CA VAL A 44 -10.15 -4.06 4.15
C VAL A 44 -9.98 -3.66 2.70
N LEU A 45 -11.09 -3.48 2.00
CA LEU A 45 -11.16 -2.86 0.69
C LEU A 45 -11.45 -1.36 0.85
N PHE A 46 -10.62 -0.54 0.21
CA PHE A 46 -10.81 0.89 0.05
C PHE A 46 -11.16 1.17 -1.40
N THR A 47 -12.26 1.89 -1.62
CA THR A 47 -12.72 2.26 -2.95
C THR A 47 -13.02 3.75 -2.95
N ASP A 48 -12.39 4.49 -3.85
CA ASP A 48 -12.81 5.84 -4.15
C ASP A 48 -14.21 5.83 -4.79
N ALA A 49 -15.08 6.71 -4.30
CA ALA A 49 -16.40 6.98 -4.88
C ALA A 49 -16.65 8.49 -4.97
N SER A 50 -15.56 9.26 -5.05
CA SER A 50 -15.57 10.71 -5.14
C SER A 50 -16.27 11.19 -6.40
N GLU A 51 -16.91 12.36 -6.31
CA GLU A 51 -17.35 13.07 -7.51
C GLU A 51 -16.18 13.91 -8.04
N GLY A 52 -15.90 13.81 -9.33
CA GLY A 52 -14.74 14.46 -9.94
C GLY A 52 -14.17 13.60 -11.06
N LYS A 53 -13.03 14.01 -11.61
CA LYS A 53 -12.23 13.19 -12.55
C LYS A 53 -10.79 13.05 -12.06
N PRO A 54 -10.57 12.48 -10.86
CA PRO A 54 -9.22 12.10 -10.45
C PRO A 54 -8.67 11.06 -11.42
N VAL A 55 -7.36 11.10 -11.63
CA VAL A 55 -6.60 10.17 -12.48
C VAL A 55 -5.50 9.45 -11.71
N ASP A 56 -5.26 9.84 -10.47
CA ASP A 56 -4.28 9.20 -9.58
C ASP A 56 -4.75 9.23 -8.12
N TRP A 57 -4.40 8.19 -7.37
CA TRP A 57 -4.78 7.98 -5.97
C TRP A 57 -3.62 7.41 -5.18
N ARG A 58 -3.38 8.00 -4.01
CA ARG A 58 -2.41 7.50 -3.02
C ARG A 58 -3.07 7.36 -1.67
N TRP A 59 -2.84 6.23 -1.02
CA TRP A 59 -3.41 5.87 0.27
C TRP A 59 -2.32 5.77 1.32
N ASP A 60 -2.57 6.36 2.49
CA ASP A 60 -1.86 6.09 3.73
C ASP A 60 -2.85 5.40 4.68
N PHE A 61 -2.55 4.16 5.07
CA PHE A 61 -3.45 3.34 5.86
C PHE A 61 -3.37 3.61 7.37
N GLY A 62 -2.43 4.47 7.81
CA GLY A 62 -2.25 4.86 9.20
C GLY A 62 -1.48 3.86 10.06
N ASP A 63 -0.98 2.77 9.47
CA ASP A 63 -0.15 1.74 10.13
C ASP A 63 1.30 1.71 9.61
N GLY A 64 1.66 2.64 8.73
CA GLY A 64 2.98 2.76 8.10
C GLY A 64 3.04 2.22 6.67
N ASP A 65 2.01 1.50 6.22
CA ASP A 65 1.90 1.03 4.84
C ASP A 65 1.11 2.02 3.97
N THR A 66 1.34 1.94 2.66
CA THR A 66 0.72 2.79 1.65
C THR A 66 0.19 1.98 0.47
N GLY A 67 -0.72 2.57 -0.30
CA GLY A 67 -1.30 1.94 -1.50
C GLY A 67 -1.55 2.95 -2.61
N GLU A 68 -1.80 2.45 -3.82
CA GLU A 68 -2.07 3.25 -5.01
C GLU A 68 -3.27 2.69 -5.79
N GLY A 69 -3.95 3.58 -6.52
CA GLY A 69 -5.10 3.24 -7.36
C GLY A 69 -6.45 3.56 -6.73
N GLU A 70 -7.46 3.68 -7.58
CA GLU A 70 -8.86 4.00 -7.21
C GLU A 70 -9.45 3.00 -6.20
N GLN A 71 -9.02 1.74 -6.30
CA GLN A 71 -9.42 0.66 -5.41
C GLN A 71 -8.21 -0.13 -4.95
N VAL A 72 -8.04 -0.28 -3.64
CA VAL A 72 -6.91 -0.98 -3.02
C VAL A 72 -7.36 -1.86 -1.86
N MET A 73 -6.76 -3.04 -1.73
CA MET A 73 -6.96 -3.93 -0.59
C MET A 73 -5.76 -3.87 0.33
N HIS A 74 -6.00 -3.66 1.63
CA HIS A 74 -4.98 -3.63 2.67
C HIS A 74 -5.37 -4.53 3.85
N THR A 75 -4.40 -5.13 4.54
CA THR A 75 -4.69 -6.02 5.67
C THR A 75 -4.04 -5.52 6.95
N TYR A 76 -4.86 -5.14 7.93
CA TYR A 76 -4.37 -4.72 9.23
C TYR A 76 -4.11 -5.94 10.12
N LEU A 77 -2.86 -6.13 10.53
CA LEU A 77 -2.41 -7.29 11.31
C LEU A 77 -2.48 -7.09 12.82
N VAL A 78 -2.51 -5.84 13.28
CA VAL A 78 -2.43 -5.50 14.70
C VAL A 78 -3.75 -4.88 15.16
N PRO A 79 -4.29 -5.28 16.32
CA PRO A 79 -5.42 -4.60 16.93
C PRO A 79 -5.10 -3.13 17.24
N GLY A 80 -6.02 -2.25 16.89
CA GLY A 80 -5.81 -0.81 16.96
C GLY A 80 -6.91 -0.04 16.25
N THR A 81 -6.81 1.29 16.35
CA THR A 81 -7.65 2.21 15.58
C THR A 81 -6.76 2.98 14.62
N TYR A 82 -7.13 3.01 13.35
CA TYR A 82 -6.31 3.59 12.29
C TYR A 82 -7.04 4.74 11.60
N SER A 83 -6.32 5.84 11.38
CA SER A 83 -6.76 6.97 10.56
C SER A 83 -6.21 6.79 9.16
N VAL A 84 -7.07 6.90 8.15
CA VAL A 84 -6.70 6.67 6.75
C VAL A 84 -6.72 7.99 6.01
N THR A 85 -5.73 8.21 5.15
CA THR A 85 -5.65 9.40 4.29
C THR A 85 -5.61 8.97 2.83
N MET A 86 -6.47 9.57 2.00
CA MET A 86 -6.44 9.42 0.54
C MET A 86 -6.03 10.75 -0.09
N THR A 87 -5.07 10.73 -0.99
CA THR A 87 -4.70 11.87 -1.85
C THR A 87 -5.09 11.54 -3.27
N MET A 88 -5.85 12.43 -3.91
CA MET A 88 -6.29 12.30 -5.30
C MET A 88 -5.67 13.41 -6.15
N THR A 89 -5.33 13.11 -7.40
CA THR A 89 -4.81 14.09 -8.36
C THR A 89 -5.63 14.05 -9.65
N ASP A 90 -5.97 15.20 -10.23
CA ASP A 90 -6.64 15.28 -11.53
C ASP A 90 -5.67 15.44 -12.71
N GLU A 91 -6.19 15.44 -13.94
CA GLU A 91 -5.39 15.59 -15.18
C GLU A 91 -4.59 16.91 -15.26
N SER A 92 -5.01 17.94 -14.52
CA SER A 92 -4.31 19.22 -14.45
C SER A 92 -3.16 19.23 -13.44
N GLY A 93 -3.03 18.14 -12.65
CA GLY A 93 -2.08 18.02 -11.55
C GLY A 93 -2.58 18.66 -10.26
N ALA A 94 -3.85 19.07 -10.17
CA ALA A 94 -4.42 19.57 -8.93
C ALA A 94 -4.70 18.41 -7.97
N THR A 95 -4.35 18.59 -6.70
CA THR A 95 -4.46 17.55 -5.68
C THR A 95 -5.52 17.90 -4.63
N ASP A 96 -6.28 16.90 -4.18
CA ASP A 96 -7.15 17.00 -3.01
C ASP A 96 -6.81 15.88 -2.00
N ILE A 97 -7.03 16.16 -0.71
CA ILE A 97 -6.68 15.26 0.40
C ILE A 97 -7.92 15.00 1.25
N LYS A 98 -8.23 13.71 1.43
CA LYS A 98 -9.30 13.22 2.29
C LYS A 98 -8.73 12.49 3.50
N GLU A 99 -8.87 13.09 4.66
CA GLU A 99 -8.55 12.46 5.95
C GLU A 99 -9.80 11.78 6.54
N MET A 100 -9.61 10.56 7.04
CA MET A 100 -10.65 9.75 7.69
C MET A 100 -10.15 9.31 9.07
N PRO A 101 -10.36 10.12 10.12
CA PRO A 101 -9.93 9.77 11.46
C PRO A 101 -10.71 8.57 12.00
N ASN A 102 -10.01 7.63 12.64
CA ASN A 102 -10.59 6.40 13.20
C ASN A 102 -11.40 5.57 12.18
N ALA A 103 -10.99 5.58 10.91
CA ALA A 103 -11.69 4.88 9.83
C ALA A 103 -11.79 3.36 10.07
N ILE A 104 -10.74 2.77 10.64
CA ILE A 104 -10.66 1.32 10.88
C ILE A 104 -10.52 1.02 12.37
N SER A 105 -11.29 0.04 12.85
CA SER A 105 -11.17 -0.51 14.20
C SER A 105 -10.85 -2.00 14.14
N VAL A 106 -9.62 -2.37 14.45
CA VAL A 106 -9.17 -3.75 14.51
C VAL A 106 -9.20 -4.21 15.96
N ILE A 107 -9.95 -5.27 16.22
CA ILE A 107 -10.06 -5.85 17.57
C ILE A 107 -9.20 -7.11 17.69
N ASN A 108 -8.91 -7.49 18.93
CA ASN A 108 -8.30 -8.79 19.20
C ASN A 108 -9.19 -9.89 18.64
N ASN A 109 -8.59 -10.86 17.96
CA ASN A 109 -9.32 -12.02 17.50
C ASN A 109 -9.68 -12.92 18.69
N PRO A 110 -10.98 -13.03 19.03
CA PRO A 110 -11.42 -13.75 20.24
C PRO A 110 -11.19 -15.25 20.14
N PHE A 111 -10.86 -15.77 18.95
CA PHE A 111 -10.54 -17.19 18.75
C PHE A 111 -9.07 -17.53 18.99
N ILE A 112 -8.18 -16.53 19.17
CA ILE A 112 -6.75 -16.76 19.41
C ILE A 112 -6.41 -16.88 20.90
N ILE A 113 -7.22 -16.28 21.79
CA ILE A 113 -7.01 -16.28 23.24
C ILE A 113 -7.23 -17.65 23.91
N ASN A 114 -7.93 -18.58 23.23
CA ASN A 114 -8.23 -19.93 23.73
C ASN A 114 -7.71 -21.04 22.81
N MET A 115 -6.96 -20.70 21.76
CA MET A 115 -6.22 -21.68 20.98
C MET A 115 -4.90 -21.94 21.73
N PRO A 116 -4.45 -23.19 21.95
CA PRO A 116 -3.08 -23.41 22.39
C PRO A 116 -2.16 -22.65 21.43
N ILE A 117 -1.20 -21.91 21.98
CA ILE A 117 -0.28 -21.06 21.21
C ILE A 117 0.40 -21.94 20.16
N PHE A 118 -0.15 -21.98 18.95
CA PHE A 118 0.55 -22.51 17.80
C PHE A 118 1.39 -21.35 17.28
N PRO A 119 2.72 -21.50 17.19
CA PRO A 119 3.60 -20.42 16.78
C PRO A 119 3.07 -19.80 15.48
N GLN A 120 2.94 -18.48 15.52
CA GLN A 120 2.69 -17.61 14.38
C GLN A 120 3.42 -18.16 13.15
N ILE A 121 2.69 -18.37 12.05
CA ILE A 121 3.22 -18.80 10.75
C ILE A 121 4.17 -17.73 10.20
N THR A 122 5.36 -17.69 10.78
CA THR A 122 6.61 -17.57 10.03
C THR A 122 6.57 -18.64 8.94
N PRO A 123 7.01 -18.35 7.70
CA PRO A 123 7.00 -19.34 6.64
C PRO A 123 7.65 -20.62 7.18
N LYS A 124 6.86 -21.70 7.25
CA LYS A 124 7.30 -23.02 7.71
C LYS A 124 8.36 -23.60 6.76
N PHE A 125 8.77 -22.90 5.72
CA PHE A 125 9.91 -23.27 4.92
C PHE A 125 10.64 -22.02 4.47
N VAL A 126 11.88 -21.84 4.90
CA VAL A 126 12.79 -20.81 4.39
C VAL A 126 13.97 -21.54 3.79
N ALA A 127 14.12 -21.46 2.46
CA ALA A 127 15.28 -22.01 1.79
C ALA A 127 16.49 -21.08 2.00
N ASP A 128 17.60 -21.64 2.47
CA ASP A 128 18.85 -20.88 2.67
C ASP A 128 20.06 -21.82 2.52
N TYR A 129 21.21 -21.27 2.16
CA TYR A 129 22.47 -22.01 2.07
C TYR A 129 23.68 -21.12 2.34
N LYS A 130 24.77 -21.74 2.78
CA LYS A 130 26.08 -21.09 2.87
C LYS A 130 27.11 -21.82 2.01
N VAL A 131 28.08 -21.05 1.51
CA VAL A 131 29.24 -21.56 0.78
C VAL A 131 30.51 -21.34 1.58
N SER A 132 31.35 -22.35 1.65
CA SER A 132 32.65 -22.28 2.34
C SER A 132 33.59 -21.24 1.74
N LYS A 133 33.67 -21.15 0.40
CA LYS A 133 34.50 -20.19 -0.34
C LYS A 133 33.89 -19.92 -1.72
N LYS A 134 34.07 -18.70 -2.25
CA LYS A 134 33.57 -18.30 -3.58
C LYS A 134 34.65 -18.30 -4.67
N THR A 135 35.93 -18.26 -4.29
CA THR A 135 37.06 -18.18 -5.24
C THR A 135 38.30 -18.90 -4.70
N GLY A 136 39.12 -19.46 -5.59
CA GLY A 136 40.41 -20.08 -5.28
C GLY A 136 41.06 -20.80 -6.47
N PRO A 137 42.33 -21.25 -6.34
CA PRO A 137 43.06 -21.92 -7.41
C PRO A 137 42.55 -23.36 -7.63
N ALA A 138 42.60 -23.83 -8.88
CA ALA A 138 42.19 -25.18 -9.25
C ALA A 138 43.24 -26.25 -8.85
N PRO A 139 42.83 -27.45 -8.39
CA PRO A 139 41.45 -27.86 -8.12
C PRO A 139 40.88 -27.15 -6.88
N PHE A 140 39.68 -26.58 -7.05
CA PHE A 140 39.06 -25.73 -6.06
C PHE A 140 37.86 -26.44 -5.42
N LEU A 141 38.04 -26.89 -4.18
CA LEU A 141 36.98 -27.56 -3.44
C LEU A 141 36.05 -26.52 -2.79
N VAL A 142 34.76 -26.59 -3.11
CA VAL A 142 33.70 -25.78 -2.50
C VAL A 142 32.73 -26.71 -1.79
N GLN A 143 32.51 -26.46 -0.51
CA GLN A 143 31.43 -27.07 0.27
C GLN A 143 30.25 -26.10 0.34
N PHE A 144 29.06 -26.64 0.07
CA PHE A 144 27.76 -26.02 0.29
C PHE A 144 27.17 -26.61 1.56
N THR A 145 26.46 -25.80 2.34
CA THR A 145 25.72 -26.28 3.52
C THR A 145 24.32 -25.68 3.52
N ASP A 146 23.33 -26.55 3.58
CA ASP A 146 21.92 -26.25 3.73
C ASP A 146 21.68 -25.56 5.08
N MET A 147 21.08 -24.37 5.00
CA MET A 147 20.65 -23.59 6.15
C MET A 147 19.12 -23.48 6.17
N SER A 148 18.43 -24.24 5.32
CA SER A 148 16.98 -24.18 5.20
C SER A 148 16.29 -24.55 6.50
N THR A 149 15.24 -23.81 6.85
CA THR A 149 14.48 -24.03 8.08
C THR A 149 13.07 -24.52 7.78
N GLY A 150 12.47 -25.23 8.74
CA GLY A 150 11.05 -25.55 8.75
C GLY A 150 10.62 -26.87 8.07
N GLY A 151 11.59 -27.71 7.69
CA GLY A 151 11.35 -29.14 7.38
C GLY A 151 11.48 -29.48 5.90
N SER A 152 12.67 -29.29 5.35
CA SER A 152 13.06 -29.76 4.02
C SER A 152 12.86 -31.28 3.89
N THR A 153 12.21 -31.73 2.81
CA THR A 153 12.03 -33.16 2.51
C THR A 153 12.73 -33.61 1.23
N SER A 154 13.34 -32.67 0.49
CA SER A 154 14.08 -32.92 -0.74
C SER A 154 15.09 -31.81 -1.02
N TRP A 155 16.24 -32.16 -1.57
CA TRP A 155 17.25 -31.22 -2.04
C TRP A 155 17.48 -31.42 -3.54
N ASN A 156 17.74 -30.32 -4.24
CA ASN A 156 18.18 -30.33 -5.62
C ASN A 156 19.17 -29.17 -5.81
N TRP A 157 20.45 -29.50 -5.78
CA TRP A 157 21.55 -28.59 -6.07
C TRP A 157 21.85 -28.63 -7.56
N ASP A 158 21.93 -27.47 -8.19
CA ASP A 158 22.46 -27.28 -9.53
C ASP A 158 23.70 -26.39 -9.40
N PHE A 159 24.86 -26.91 -9.80
CA PHE A 159 26.13 -26.19 -9.67
C PHE A 159 26.46 -25.33 -10.91
N GLY A 160 25.61 -25.37 -11.94
CA GLY A 160 25.77 -24.58 -13.16
C GLY A 160 26.85 -25.06 -14.12
N ASP A 161 27.56 -26.15 -13.79
CA ASP A 161 28.54 -26.83 -14.65
C ASP A 161 27.98 -28.09 -15.34
N GLY A 162 26.66 -28.31 -15.20
CA GLY A 162 25.96 -29.49 -15.68
C GLY A 162 25.90 -30.64 -14.68
N SER A 163 26.51 -30.51 -13.49
CA SER A 163 26.36 -31.45 -12.38
C SER A 163 25.27 -31.02 -11.40
N THR A 164 24.61 -32.01 -10.78
CA THR A 164 23.54 -31.81 -9.78
C THR A 164 23.73 -32.74 -8.58
N ASP A 165 23.18 -32.37 -7.43
CA ASP A 165 23.15 -33.23 -6.23
C ASP A 165 21.79 -33.19 -5.53
N ILE A 166 21.38 -34.31 -4.93
CA ILE A 166 20.13 -34.45 -4.17
C ILE A 166 20.38 -34.66 -2.67
N VAL A 167 21.65 -34.73 -2.27
CA VAL A 167 22.06 -34.90 -0.88
C VAL A 167 21.87 -33.58 -0.12
N GLN A 168 21.42 -33.70 1.13
CA GLN A 168 21.51 -32.61 2.08
C GLN A 168 22.99 -32.42 2.45
N ASN A 169 23.64 -31.44 1.83
CA ASN A 169 25.00 -31.02 2.14
C ASN A 169 24.96 -29.78 3.02
#